data_AF-A0A0Q4GR06-F1
#
_entry.id   AF-A0A0Q4GR06-F1
#
_cell.length_a   1.000
_cell.length_b   1.000
_cell.length_c   1.000
_cell.angle_alpha   90.00
_cell.angle_beta   90.00
_cell.angle_gamma   90.00
#
_symmetry.space_group_name_H-M   'P 1'
#
loop_
_entity.id
_entity.type
_entity.pdbx_description
1 polymer ?
#
loop_
_entity_poly.entity_id
_entity_poly.type
_entity_poly.pdbx_seq_one_letter_code
_entity_poly.pdbx_strand_id
1 'polypeptide(L)' 'MQAVFDAVQALAAMRHMPLRPAPPPPTSCCGRGCNGCVWEGWHAAALYWRDEALLRLGG' A
#
# COMPACT_ATOMS: atom_id res chain seq x y z
N MET A 1 -9.60 0.03 -2.12
CA MET A 1 -8.18 0.37 -1.84
C MET A 1 -7.30 0.24 -3.06
N GLN A 2 -7.40 -0.84 -3.86
CA GLN A 2 -6.55 -1.04 -5.05
C GLN A 2 -6.55 0.15 -6.02
N ALA A 3 -7.72 0.68 -6.40
CA ALA A 3 -7.82 1.85 -7.28
C ALA A 3 -7.09 3.10 -6.77
N VAL A 4 -6.97 3.28 -5.44
CA VAL A 4 -6.21 4.40 -4.86
C VAL A 4 -4.71 4.17 -4.99
N PHE A 5 -4.25 2.94 -4.78
CA PHE A 5 -2.85 2.59 -4.99
C PHE A 5 -2.43 2.80 -6.44
N ASP A 6 -3.27 2.37 -7.38
CA ASP A 6 -3.01 2.51 -8.81
C ASP A 6 -2.96 3.99 -9.21
N ALA A 7 -3.89 4.81 -8.70
CA ALA A 7 -3.92 6.25 -8.96
C ALA A 7 -2.67 6.98 -8.42
N VAL A 8 -2.22 6.65 -7.21
CA VAL A 8 -1.03 7.25 -6.59
C VAL A 8 0.26 6.80 -7.30
N GLN A 9 0.34 5.53 -7.71
CA GLN A 9 1.46 5.04 -8.54
C GLN A 9 1.51 5.76 -9.89
N ALA A 10 0.36 5.94 -10.54
CA ALA A 10 0.29 6.69 -11.80
C ALA A 10 0.72 8.15 -11.60
N LEU A 11 0.29 8.79 -10.51
CA LEU A 11 0.72 10.15 -10.17
C LEU A 11 2.23 10.25 -9.94
N ALA A 12 2.81 9.31 -9.20
CA ALA A 12 4.25 9.24 -8.97
C ALA A 12 5.02 9.06 -10.29
N ALA A 13 4.54 8.17 -11.17
CA ALA A 13 5.12 7.95 -12.48
C ALA A 13 5.06 9.21 -13.36
N MET A 14 3.91 9.90 -13.43
CA MET A 14 3.77 11.15 -14.17
C MET A 14 4.72 12.25 -13.67
N ARG A 15 4.97 12.28 -12.36
CA ARG A 15 5.89 13.22 -11.71
C ARG A 15 7.35 12.78 -11.74
N HIS A 16 7.66 11.63 -12.35
CA HIS A 16 8.99 11.01 -12.33
C HIS A 16 9.55 10.85 -10.91
N MET A 17 8.65 10.67 -9.93
CA MET A 17 9.00 10.52 -8.53
C MET A 17 9.16 9.02 -8.21
N PRO A 18 10.34 8.58 -7.74
CA PRO A 18 10.55 7.18 -7.44
C PRO A 18 9.70 6.75 -6.24
N LEU A 19 8.71 5.90 -6.49
CA LEU A 19 7.85 5.30 -5.47
C LEU A 19 7.89 3.78 -5.61
N ARG A 20 8.12 3.08 -4.50
CA ARG A 20 8.06 1.61 -4.44
C ARG A 20 6.67 1.11 -4.87
N PRO A 21 6.55 -0.07 -5.50
CA PRO A 21 5.25 -0.65 -5.83
C PRO A 21 4.38 -0.84 -4.57
N ALA A 22 3.07 -0.70 -4.74
CA ALA A 22 2.11 -0.93 -3.66
C ALA A 22 2.05 -2.41 -3.27
N PRO A 23 1.84 -2.75 -1.99
CA PRO A 23 1.77 -4.14 -1.55
C PRO A 23 0.50 -4.84 -2.11
N PRO A 24 0.61 -6.01 -2.74
CA PRO A 24 -0.54 -6.74 -3.25
C PRO A 24 -1.42 -7.26 -2.10
N PRO A 25 -2.75 -7.20 -2.22
CA PRO A 25 -3.64 -7.73 -1.20
C PRO A 25 -3.50 -9.25 -1.07
N PRO A 26 -3.55 -9.81 0.15
CA PRO A 26 -3.62 -11.25 0.35
C PRO A 26 -4.86 -11.84 -0.33
N THR A 27 -4.73 -13.05 -0.88
CA THR A 27 -5.83 -13.77 -1.53
C THR A 27 -6.61 -14.68 -0.57
N SER A 28 -6.10 -14.89 0.65
CA SER A 28 -6.75 -15.72 1.66
C SER A 28 -6.62 -15.09 3.05
N CYS A 29 -7.64 -15.29 3.88
CA CYS A 29 -7.58 -15.00 5.31
C CYS A 29 -7.08 -16.26 6.04
N CYS A 30 -6.22 -16.10 7.05
CA CYS A 30 -5.65 -17.24 7.77
C CYS A 30 -6.65 -18.01 8.65
N GLY A 31 -7.90 -17.51 8.77
CA GLY A 31 -9.01 -18.20 9.45
C GLY A 31 -8.90 -18.29 10.97
N ARG A 32 -7.83 -17.76 11.57
CA ARG A 32 -7.53 -17.84 13.01
C ARG A 32 -7.90 -16.58 13.80
N GLY A 33 -8.66 -15.67 13.18
CA GLY A 33 -8.92 -14.32 13.70
C GLY A 33 -7.96 -13.28 13.12
N CYS A 34 -8.16 -12.02 13.52
CA CYS A 34 -7.40 -10.88 12.97
C CYS A 34 -6.00 -10.74 13.57
N ASN A 35 -5.80 -11.14 14.82
CA ASN A 35 -4.51 -11.05 15.51
C ASN A 35 -3.50 -12.01 14.88
N GLY A 36 -2.40 -11.48 14.35
CA GLY A 36 -1.39 -12.25 13.62
C GLY A 36 -1.86 -12.73 12.24
N CYS A 37 -2.92 -12.13 11.70
CA CYS A 37 -3.40 -12.46 10.36
C CYS A 37 -2.48 -11.88 9.28
N VAL A 38 -2.42 -12.53 8.12
CA VAL A 38 -1.73 -11.98 6.94
C VAL A 38 -2.28 -10.60 6.55
N TRP A 39 -3.56 -10.36 6.83
CA TRP A 39 -4.21 -9.06 6.64
C TRP A 39 -3.63 -7.96 7.53
N GLU A 40 -3.22 -8.27 8.77
CA GLU A 40 -2.59 -7.30 9.67
C GLU A 40 -1.26 -6.82 9.11
N GLY A 41 -0.42 -7.76 8.65
CA GLY A 41 0.84 -7.45 7.98
C GLY A 41 0.63 -6.65 6.69
N TRP A 42 -0.37 -7.00 5.89
CA TRP A 42 -0.71 -6.23 4.69
C TRP A 42 -1.18 -4.80 5.02
N HIS A 43 -2.03 -4.63 6.04
CA HIS A 43 -2.48 -3.31 6.46
C HIS A 43 -1.31 -2.45 6.95
N ALA A 44 -0.39 -3.01 7.74
CA ALA A 44 0.82 -2.32 8.16
C ALA A 44 1.70 -1.90 6.97
N ALA A 45 1.92 -2.81 6.01
CA ALA A 45 2.67 -2.52 4.80
C ALA A 45 1.99 -1.45 3.92
N ALA A 46 0.66 -1.49 3.81
CA ALA A 46 -0.15 -0.53 3.07
C ALA A 46 -0.10 0.87 3.71
N LEU A 47 -0.19 0.95 5.04
CA LEU A 47 -0.05 2.21 5.77
C LEU A 47 1.35 2.81 5.58
N TYR A 48 2.39 2.01 5.77
CA TYR A 48 3.77 2.45 5.56
C TYR A 48 3.99 2.95 4.12
N TRP A 49 3.50 2.21 3.13
CA TRP A 49 3.57 2.62 1.72
C TRP A 49 2.86 3.95 1.46
N ARG A 50 1.67 4.15 2.04
CA ARG A 50 0.91 5.40 1.91
C ARG A 50 1.68 6.57 2.50
N ASP A 51 2.22 6.40 3.70
CA ASP A 51 2.96 7.46 4.39
C ASP A 51 4.23 7.83 3.59
N GLU A 52 4.92 6.83 3.03
CA GLU A 52 6.02 7.03 2.08
C GLU A 52 5.59 7.77 0.80
N ALA A 53 4.40 7.50 0.27
CA ALA A 53 3.85 8.18 -0.89
C ALA A 53 3.52 9.65 -0.60
N LEU A 54 2.93 9.94 0.57
CA LEU A 54 2.63 11.30 1.02
C LEU A 54 3.91 12.13 1.18
N LEU A 55 4.93 11.55 1.82
CA LEU A 55 6.24 12.22 1.98
C LEU A 55 6.89 12.55 0.63
N ARG A 56 6.74 11.69 -0.38
CA ARG A 56 7.36 11.86 -1.70
C ARG A 56 6.56 12.76 -2.64
N LEU A 57 5.22 12.75 -2.56
CA LEU A 57 4.35 13.50 -3.46
C LEU A 57 4.00 14.90 -2.94
N GLY A 58 4.40 15.21 -1.71
CA GLY A 58 4.17 16.50 -1.06
C GLY A 58 2.89 16.46 -0.25
N GLY A 59 3.05 16.40 1.07
CA GLY A 59 2.05 16.89 2.02
C GLY A 59 2.06 18.41 2.08
#